data_AF-A0A388KK38-F1
#
_entry.id   AF-A0A388KK38-F1
#
_cell.length_a   1.000
_cell.length_b   1.000
_cell.length_c   1.000
_cell.angle_alpha   90.00
_cell.angle_beta   90.00
_cell.angle_gamma   90.00
#
_symmetry.space_group_name_H-M   'P 1'
#
loop_
_entity.id
_entity.type
_entity.pdbx_description
1 polymer ?
#
loop_
_entity_poly.entity_id
_entity_poly.type
_entity_poly.pdbx_seq_one_letter_code
_entity_poly.pdbx_strand_id
1 'polypeptide(L)'
;MSGFIPTCYACGVVGHIRGECPNRGHGGYGGAMQPAQPLLALPAPPSVPQQVQYSQPSKVNWYPRMGERVDKIETIIERLKKRAREQQENDEKAKKQREEKEARKIRRKEREELEEAMGERMEKCFKKMNNAFFGKKQGEEMSELDKLKKKVEELETAVATSKKSFEMGGDHELRGRNGDEGKTRVGETLRTPELRAMYQVTMKEMDVLKQKRAEAQAEVIRMKEKVDQQARVGMMAHTPVRNLRTRMEEAAEKQNDRSVRKSKQKASPGRVTSAAKEVHE
;
A
#
# COMPACT_ATOMS: atom_id res chain seq x y z
N MET A 1 -39.73 -26.78 -5.98
CA MET A 1 -38.32 -27.12 -6.30
C MET A 1 -37.95 -28.33 -5.46
N SER A 2 -37.92 -29.51 -6.08
CA SER A 2 -37.58 -30.76 -5.39
C SER A 2 -36.10 -30.71 -5.03
N GLY A 3 -35.81 -30.46 -3.75
CA GLY A 3 -34.45 -30.36 -3.24
C GLY A 3 -33.74 -31.70 -3.39
N PHE A 4 -32.66 -31.73 -4.15
CA PHE A 4 -31.81 -32.90 -4.28
C PHE A 4 -31.11 -33.14 -2.94
N ILE A 5 -31.48 -34.21 -2.24
CA ILE A 5 -30.82 -34.63 -1.01
C ILE A 5 -29.61 -35.49 -1.41
N PRO A 6 -28.37 -35.04 -1.16
CA PRO A 6 -27.19 -35.77 -1.58
C PRO A 6 -27.11 -37.13 -0.88
N THR A 7 -26.82 -38.17 -1.66
CA THR A 7 -26.46 -39.51 -1.19
C THR A 7 -24.96 -39.59 -0.95
N CYS A 8 -24.57 -40.21 0.16
CA CYS A 8 -23.17 -40.41 0.48
C CYS A 8 -22.55 -41.44 -0.46
N TYR A 9 -21.58 -41.03 -1.27
CA TYR A 9 -20.89 -41.93 -2.21
C TYR A 9 -20.11 -43.10 -1.55
N ALA A 10 -19.88 -43.06 -0.24
CA ALA A 10 -19.16 -44.12 0.46
C ALA A 10 -20.07 -45.20 1.03
N CYS A 11 -21.26 -44.86 1.51
CA CYS A 11 -22.17 -45.80 2.17
C CYS A 11 -23.56 -45.89 1.53
N GLY A 12 -23.88 -45.02 0.57
CA GLY A 12 -25.17 -44.96 -0.13
C GLY A 12 -26.31 -44.30 0.63
N VAL A 13 -26.11 -43.88 1.88
CA VAL A 13 -27.16 -43.30 2.73
C VAL A 13 -27.41 -41.83 2.35
N VAL A 14 -28.69 -41.45 2.24
CA VAL A 14 -29.12 -40.06 2.01
C VAL A 14 -28.87 -39.17 3.22
N GLY A 15 -28.55 -37.90 2.99
CA GLY A 15 -28.50 -36.88 4.06
C GLY A 15 -27.12 -36.48 4.53
N HIS A 16 -26.06 -36.98 3.91
CA HIS A 16 -24.69 -36.51 4.13
C HIS A 16 -23.80 -36.78 2.92
N ILE A 17 -22.70 -36.05 2.80
CA ILE A 17 -21.66 -36.27 1.78
C ILE A 17 -20.50 -37.09 2.34
N ARG A 18 -19.64 -37.66 1.48
CA ARG A 18 -18.55 -38.58 1.87
C ARG A 18 -17.65 -38.07 3.01
N GLY A 19 -17.45 -36.74 3.11
CA GLY A 19 -16.65 -36.12 4.18
C GLY A 19 -17.23 -36.31 5.58
N GLU A 20 -18.56 -36.43 5.67
CA GLU A 20 -19.36 -36.49 6.90
C GLU A 20 -19.90 -37.89 7.17
N CYS A 21 -19.45 -38.90 6.43
CA CYS A 21 -19.95 -40.27 6.61
C CYS A 21 -19.62 -40.77 8.03
N PRO A 22 -20.62 -41.15 8.85
CA PRO A 22 -20.38 -41.63 10.21
C PRO A 22 -19.63 -42.97 10.22
N ASN A 23 -19.77 -43.76 9.14
CA ASN A 23 -18.99 -44.98 8.91
C ASN A 23 -17.60 -44.71 8.34
N ARG A 24 -17.19 -43.45 8.16
CA ARG A 24 -15.82 -43.11 7.83
C ARG A 24 -14.99 -43.38 9.07
N GLY A 25 -14.43 -44.59 9.14
CA GLY A 25 -13.61 -45.04 10.24
C GLY A 25 -12.68 -43.92 10.67
N HIS A 26 -12.76 -43.52 11.94
CA HIS A 26 -12.00 -42.42 12.55
C HIS A 26 -10.46 -42.64 12.56
N GLY A 27 -9.96 -43.52 11.70
CA GLY A 27 -8.54 -43.73 11.46
C GLY A 27 -7.99 -42.77 10.42
N GLY A 28 -7.45 -41.65 10.90
CA GLY A 28 -6.31 -41.00 10.24
C GLY A 28 -6.63 -39.80 9.34
N TYR A 29 -6.79 -38.63 9.96
CA TYR A 29 -6.22 -37.40 9.38
C TYR A 29 -4.68 -37.49 9.47
N GLY A 30 -4.11 -38.31 8.59
CA GLY A 30 -2.67 -38.46 8.39
C GLY A 30 -2.39 -38.35 6.91
N GLY A 31 -2.52 -37.14 6.37
CA GLY A 31 -2.16 -36.83 5.00
C GLY A 31 -0.66 -37.00 4.79
N ALA A 32 -0.25 -38.21 4.43
CA ALA A 32 0.90 -38.43 3.58
C ALA A 32 0.34 -38.81 2.21
N MET A 33 0.47 -37.91 1.24
CA MET A 33 0.32 -38.27 -0.16
C MET A 33 1.35 -39.36 -0.47
N GLN A 34 0.93 -40.61 -0.52
CA GLN A 34 1.67 -41.60 -1.28
C GLN A 34 1.29 -41.43 -2.76
N PRO A 35 2.28 -41.24 -3.67
CA PRO A 35 2.01 -41.34 -5.09
C PRO A 35 1.52 -42.75 -5.40
N ALA A 36 0.43 -42.81 -6.16
CA ALA A 36 -0.18 -44.05 -6.62
C ALA A 36 0.84 -44.91 -7.35
N GLN A 37 1.25 -46.02 -6.74
CA GLN A 37 1.87 -47.14 -7.44
C GLN A 37 0.74 -47.98 -8.07
N PRO A 38 0.83 -48.36 -9.35
CA PRO A 38 -0.15 -49.24 -9.98
C PRO A 38 -0.03 -50.66 -9.40
N LEU A 39 -1.14 -51.15 -8.85
CA LEU A 39 -1.27 -52.50 -8.31
C LEU A 39 -1.14 -53.53 -9.43
N LEU A 40 0.04 -54.15 -9.52
CA LEU A 40 0.23 -55.45 -10.16
C LEU A 40 -0.31 -56.53 -9.22
N ALA A 41 -1.26 -57.32 -9.74
CA ALA A 41 -1.91 -58.42 -9.07
C ALA A 41 -0.89 -59.48 -8.61
N LEU A 42 -0.93 -59.83 -7.32
CA LEU A 42 -0.32 -61.05 -6.79
C LEU A 42 -1.41 -61.93 -6.17
N PRO A 43 -1.36 -63.26 -6.40
CA PRO A 43 -2.34 -64.22 -5.91
C PRO A 43 -2.24 -64.43 -4.39
N ALA A 44 -3.40 -64.67 -3.78
CA ALA A 44 -3.59 -64.85 -2.35
C ALA A 44 -2.74 -65.99 -1.76
N PRO A 45 -2.09 -65.80 -0.61
CA PRO A 45 -1.50 -66.90 0.15
C PRO A 45 -2.57 -67.73 0.86
N PRO A 46 -2.35 -69.06 1.02
CA PRO A 46 -3.30 -69.97 1.64
C PRO A 46 -3.47 -69.69 3.14
N SER A 47 -4.73 -69.70 3.54
CA SER A 47 -5.25 -69.54 4.90
C SER A 47 -4.49 -70.39 5.92
N VAL A 48 -3.66 -69.75 6.73
CA VAL A 48 -3.17 -70.30 7.99
C VAL A 48 -4.18 -69.92 9.08
N PRO A 49 -4.76 -70.87 9.82
CA PRO A 49 -5.63 -70.54 10.95
C PRO A 49 -4.80 -69.90 12.06
N GLN A 50 -4.80 -68.57 12.12
CA GLN A 50 -4.25 -67.84 13.25
C GLN A 50 -5.10 -68.13 14.48
N GLN A 51 -4.49 -68.85 15.42
CA GLN A 51 -4.99 -69.02 16.77
C GLN A 51 -5.27 -67.64 17.37
N VAL A 52 -6.54 -67.37 17.66
CA VAL A 52 -6.98 -66.19 18.39
C VAL A 52 -6.43 -66.32 19.81
N GLN A 53 -5.23 -65.77 20.05
CA GLN A 53 -4.75 -65.52 21.39
C GLN A 53 -5.68 -64.45 21.98
N TYR A 54 -6.60 -64.88 22.84
CA TYR A 54 -7.30 -64.03 23.78
C TYR A 54 -6.24 -63.41 24.70
N SER A 55 -5.66 -62.30 24.25
CA SER A 55 -4.90 -61.38 25.09
C SER A 55 -5.83 -61.01 26.24
N GLN A 56 -5.49 -61.52 27.43
CA GLN A 56 -6.25 -61.20 28.62
C GLN A 56 -6.34 -59.68 28.75
N PRO A 57 -7.50 -59.13 29.12
CA PRO A 57 -7.66 -57.70 29.35
C PRO A 57 -6.75 -57.32 30.51
N SER A 58 -5.53 -56.91 30.18
CA SER A 58 -4.58 -56.27 31.09
C SER A 58 -5.38 -55.19 31.78
N LYS A 59 -5.54 -55.32 33.10
CA LYS A 59 -6.36 -54.44 33.94
C LYS A 59 -5.99 -53.01 33.60
N VAL A 60 -6.84 -52.39 32.77
CA VAL A 60 -6.58 -51.09 32.18
C VAL A 60 -6.59 -50.13 33.36
N ASN A 61 -5.41 -49.66 33.73
CA ASN A 61 -5.26 -48.64 34.73
C ASN A 61 -5.89 -47.37 34.10
N TRP A 62 -7.15 -47.11 34.41
CA TRP A 62 -7.94 -46.04 33.79
C TRP A 62 -7.49 -44.64 34.22
N TYR A 63 -6.72 -44.54 35.31
CA TYR A 63 -6.30 -43.28 35.92
C TYR A 63 -4.99 -42.68 35.38
N PRO A 64 -3.92 -43.43 35.07
CA PRO A 64 -2.68 -42.85 34.51
C PRO A 64 -2.86 -42.11 33.18
N ARG A 65 -3.91 -42.43 32.40
CA ARG A 65 -4.18 -41.83 31.09
C ARG A 65 -4.84 -40.45 31.17
N MET A 66 -5.37 -40.04 32.32
CA MET A 66 -6.04 -38.73 32.45
C MET A 66 -5.05 -37.57 32.54
N GLY A 67 -3.89 -37.76 33.19
CA GLY A 67 -2.82 -36.76 33.24
C GLY A 67 -2.34 -36.36 31.84
N GLU A 68 -1.96 -37.35 31.02
CA GLU A 68 -1.51 -37.09 29.64
C GLU A 68 -2.56 -36.39 28.77
N ARG A 69 -3.86 -36.63 29.03
CA ARG A 69 -4.94 -35.96 28.29
C ARG A 69 -5.06 -34.51 28.70
N VAL A 70 -4.90 -34.19 29.99
CA VAL A 70 -4.90 -32.82 30.50
C VAL A 70 -3.70 -32.05 29.93
N ASP A 71 -2.49 -32.62 29.97
CA ASP A 71 -1.28 -31.99 29.41
C ASP A 71 -1.42 -31.68 27.91
N LYS A 72 -2.05 -32.58 27.16
CA LYS A 72 -2.36 -32.38 25.73
C LYS A 72 -3.36 -31.25 25.53
N ILE A 73 -4.39 -31.16 26.36
CA ILE A 73 -5.38 -30.08 26.31
C ILE A 73 -4.72 -28.74 26.65
N GLU A 74 -3.90 -28.69 27.69
CA GLU A 74 -3.15 -27.49 28.08
C GLU A 74 -2.23 -27.01 26.95
N THR A 75 -1.48 -27.92 26.33
CA THR A 75 -0.64 -27.62 25.16
C THR A 75 -1.46 -27.06 23.98
N ILE A 76 -2.65 -27.59 23.73
CA ILE A 76 -3.55 -27.08 22.68
C ILE A 76 -4.03 -25.67 23.02
N ILE A 77 -4.43 -25.42 24.28
CA ILE A 77 -4.86 -24.10 24.74
C ILE A 77 -3.72 -23.09 24.61
N GLU A 78 -2.50 -23.44 24.99
CA GLU A 78 -1.33 -22.55 24.84
C GLU A 78 -1.05 -22.21 23.37
N ARG A 79 -1.13 -23.20 22.47
CA ARG A 79 -0.99 -22.96 21.02
C ARG A 79 -2.09 -22.07 20.45
N LEU A 80 -3.32 -22.19 20.94
CA LEU A 80 -4.43 -21.32 20.54
C LEU A 80 -4.23 -19.89 21.06
N LYS A 81 -3.88 -19.72 22.34
CA LYS A 81 -3.53 -18.41 22.92
C LYS A 81 -2.36 -17.75 22.19
N LYS A 82 -1.35 -18.53 21.80
CA LYS A 82 -0.20 -18.04 21.02
C LYS A 82 -0.64 -17.54 19.63
N ARG A 83 -1.45 -18.33 18.90
CA ARG A 83 -1.98 -17.93 17.59
C ARG A 83 -2.87 -16.69 17.67
N ALA A 84 -3.70 -16.58 18.70
CA ALA A 84 -4.54 -15.38 18.92
C ALA A 84 -3.68 -14.12 19.16
N ARG A 85 -2.64 -14.22 19.99
CA ARG A 85 -1.69 -13.10 20.20
C ARG A 85 -0.94 -12.73 18.92
N GLU A 86 -0.47 -13.72 18.16
CA GLU A 86 0.22 -13.48 16.90
C GLU A 86 -0.70 -12.85 15.84
N GLN A 87 -1.96 -13.29 15.77
CA GLN A 87 -2.96 -12.69 14.90
C GLN A 87 -3.23 -11.23 15.28
N GLN A 88 -3.40 -10.95 16.58
CA GLN A 88 -3.56 -9.57 17.06
C GLN A 88 -2.34 -8.70 16.73
N GLU A 89 -1.11 -9.19 16.95
CA GLU A 89 0.10 -8.44 16.60
C GLU A 89 0.22 -8.18 15.09
N ASN A 90 -0.23 -9.12 14.25
CA ASN A 90 -0.24 -8.95 12.79
C ASN A 90 -1.29 -7.94 12.34
N ASP A 91 -2.48 -7.94 12.95
CA ASP A 91 -3.54 -6.98 12.68
C ASP A 91 -3.13 -5.56 13.12
N GLU A 92 -2.49 -5.42 14.28
CA GLU A 92 -1.93 -4.14 14.76
C GLU A 92 -0.82 -3.63 13.82
N LYS A 93 0.09 -4.50 13.37
CA LYS A 93 1.12 -4.14 12.38
C LYS A 93 0.50 -3.73 11.05
N ALA A 94 -0.53 -4.43 10.58
CA ALA A 94 -1.24 -4.10 9.35
C ALA A 94 -1.94 -2.75 9.46
N LYS A 95 -2.59 -2.46 10.61
CA LYS A 95 -3.20 -1.16 10.90
C LYS A 95 -2.15 -0.04 10.90
N LYS A 96 -1.05 -0.22 11.63
CA LYS A 96 0.06 0.74 11.68
C LYS A 96 0.66 1.02 10.30
N GLN A 97 0.80 0.02 9.44
CA GLN A 97 1.26 0.22 8.07
C GLN A 97 0.28 1.00 7.19
N ARG A 98 -1.03 0.85 7.40
CA ARG A 98 -2.05 1.65 6.70
C ARG A 98 -1.96 3.11 7.12
N GLU A 99 -1.93 3.36 8.43
CA GLU A 99 -1.78 4.71 9.00
C GLU A 99 -0.48 5.39 8.54
N GLU A 100 0.65 4.67 8.51
CA GLU A 100 1.91 5.23 8.02
C GLU A 100 1.86 5.59 6.51
N LYS A 101 1.21 4.75 5.69
CA LYS A 101 1.02 5.04 4.26
C LYS A 101 0.12 6.25 4.04
N GLU A 102 -0.93 6.41 4.84
CA GLU A 102 -1.80 7.59 4.80
C GLU A 102 -1.06 8.85 5.23
N ALA A 103 -0.28 8.79 6.33
CA ALA A 103 0.56 9.90 6.77
C ALA A 103 1.59 10.31 5.70
N ARG A 104 2.17 9.34 4.97
CA ARG A 104 3.07 9.65 3.84
C ARG A 104 2.34 10.34 2.69
N LYS A 105 1.10 9.96 2.39
CA LYS A 105 0.28 10.62 1.36
C LYS A 105 -0.07 12.05 1.77
N ILE A 106 -0.41 12.28 3.04
CA ILE A 106 -0.70 13.63 3.56
C ILE A 106 0.53 14.53 3.43
N ARG A 107 1.69 14.10 3.92
CA ARG A 107 2.95 14.87 3.79
C ARG A 107 3.34 15.16 2.34
N ARG A 108 3.00 14.28 1.42
CA ARG A 108 3.23 14.49 -0.01
C ARG A 108 2.28 15.56 -0.56
N LYS A 109 0.99 15.49 -0.24
CA LYS A 109 0.01 16.52 -0.62
C LYS A 109 0.36 17.89 -0.05
N GLU A 110 0.73 17.97 1.23
CA GLU A 110 1.16 19.25 1.85
C GLU A 110 2.38 19.87 1.14
N ARG A 111 3.30 19.04 0.63
CA ARG A 111 4.43 19.53 -0.17
C ARG A 111 3.99 20.03 -1.55
N GLU A 112 3.14 19.25 -2.23
CA GLU A 112 2.59 19.62 -3.54
C GLU A 112 1.78 20.93 -3.44
N GLU A 113 0.95 21.09 -2.40
CA GLU A 113 0.20 22.32 -2.12
C GLU A 113 1.13 23.52 -1.82
N LEU A 114 2.22 23.31 -1.08
CA LEU A 114 3.22 24.36 -0.82
C LEU A 114 3.94 24.79 -2.11
N GLU A 115 4.30 23.84 -2.97
CA GLU A 115 4.93 24.10 -4.27
C GLU A 115 3.98 24.85 -5.21
N GLU A 116 2.70 24.46 -5.26
CA GLU A 116 1.65 25.16 -6.01
C GLU A 116 1.45 26.59 -5.50
N ALA A 117 1.32 26.80 -4.19
CA ALA A 117 1.18 28.12 -3.59
C ALA A 117 2.39 29.03 -3.88
N MET A 118 3.60 28.46 -3.89
CA MET A 118 4.81 29.18 -4.29
C MET A 118 4.79 29.52 -5.78
N GLY A 119 4.33 28.60 -6.63
CA GLY A 119 4.12 28.78 -8.05
C GLY A 119 3.15 29.93 -8.36
N GLU A 120 1.97 29.94 -7.73
CA GLU A 120 0.99 31.02 -7.88
C GLU A 120 1.56 32.38 -7.45
N ARG A 121 2.32 32.41 -6.36
CA ARG A 121 2.97 33.64 -5.88
C ARG A 121 3.99 34.16 -6.89
N MET A 122 4.81 33.26 -7.47
CA MET A 122 5.76 33.60 -8.52
C MET A 122 5.03 34.07 -9.77
N GLU A 123 4.00 33.37 -10.23
CA GLU A 123 3.21 33.75 -11.40
C GLU A 123 2.56 35.12 -11.23
N LYS A 124 2.01 35.42 -10.03
CA LYS A 124 1.46 36.74 -9.70
C LYS A 124 2.54 37.82 -9.72
N CYS A 125 3.76 37.51 -9.27
CA CYS A 125 4.90 38.42 -9.36
C CYS A 125 5.30 38.67 -10.82
N PHE A 126 5.38 37.61 -11.63
CA PHE A 126 5.67 37.68 -13.06
C PHE A 126 4.61 38.49 -13.82
N LYS A 127 3.31 38.27 -13.56
CA LYS A 127 2.22 39.06 -14.15
C LYS A 127 2.34 40.54 -13.81
N LYS A 128 2.65 40.88 -12.55
CA LYS A 128 2.89 42.28 -12.13
C LYS A 128 4.08 42.90 -12.86
N MET A 129 5.20 42.18 -12.92
CA MET A 129 6.41 42.64 -13.61
C MET A 129 6.15 42.80 -15.12
N ASN A 130 5.52 41.81 -15.75
CA ASN A 130 5.17 41.84 -17.17
C ASN A 130 4.23 43.03 -17.48
N ASN A 131 3.21 43.27 -16.64
CA ASN A 131 2.35 44.43 -16.77
C ASN A 131 3.09 45.75 -16.55
N ALA A 132 4.07 45.81 -15.64
CA ALA A 132 4.85 47.02 -15.42
C ALA A 132 5.78 47.35 -16.60
N PHE A 133 6.37 46.33 -17.23
CA PHE A 133 7.27 46.49 -18.38
C PHE A 133 6.52 46.70 -19.71
N PHE A 134 5.51 45.87 -19.99
CA PHE A 134 4.83 45.84 -21.29
C PHE A 134 3.45 46.52 -21.27
N GLY A 135 2.78 46.57 -20.11
CA GLY A 135 1.45 47.17 -19.99
C GLY A 135 1.43 48.68 -20.23
N LYS A 136 2.53 49.39 -19.99
CA LYS A 136 2.66 50.81 -20.36
C LYS A 136 2.89 50.99 -21.87
N LYS A 137 3.64 50.09 -22.49
CA LYS A 137 3.98 50.18 -23.91
C LYS A 137 2.79 49.87 -24.82
N GLN A 138 1.94 48.90 -24.49
CA GLN A 138 0.84 48.53 -25.39
C GLN A 138 -0.19 49.64 -25.63
N GLY A 139 -0.44 50.52 -24.66
CA GLY A 139 -1.40 51.62 -24.84
C GLY A 139 -0.88 52.71 -25.79
N GLU A 140 0.38 53.09 -25.65
CA GLU A 140 0.98 54.14 -26.47
C GLU A 140 1.48 53.59 -27.81
N GLU A 141 2.21 52.46 -27.81
CA GLU A 141 2.76 51.86 -29.03
C GLU A 141 1.67 51.31 -29.96
N MET A 142 0.54 50.76 -29.47
CA MET A 142 -0.56 50.41 -30.38
C MET A 142 -1.16 51.65 -31.03
N SER A 143 -1.32 52.74 -30.27
CA SER A 143 -1.83 53.99 -30.82
C SER A 143 -0.87 54.59 -31.86
N GLU A 144 0.44 54.42 -31.68
CA GLU A 144 1.45 54.83 -32.65
C GLU A 144 1.52 53.91 -33.86
N LEU A 145 1.43 52.60 -33.67
CA LEU A 145 1.35 51.63 -34.76
C LEU A 145 0.11 51.84 -35.63
N ASP A 146 -1.05 52.14 -35.03
CA ASP A 146 -2.26 52.44 -35.79
C ASP A 146 -2.14 53.76 -36.55
N LYS A 147 -1.50 54.78 -35.94
CA LYS A 147 -1.15 56.03 -36.64
C LYS A 147 -0.18 55.78 -37.79
N LEU A 148 0.84 54.95 -37.60
CA LEU A 148 1.81 54.60 -38.65
C LEU A 148 1.15 53.79 -39.76
N LYS A 149 0.31 52.79 -39.44
CA LYS A 149 -0.46 52.03 -40.43
C LYS A 149 -1.33 52.96 -41.28
N LYS A 150 -2.03 53.90 -40.64
CA LYS A 150 -2.85 54.89 -41.35
C LYS A 150 -2.01 55.78 -42.29
N LYS A 151 -0.82 56.22 -41.85
CA LYS A 151 0.13 56.98 -42.68
C LYS A 151 0.67 56.15 -43.85
N VAL A 152 0.96 54.86 -43.64
CA VAL A 152 1.40 53.95 -44.71
C VAL A 152 0.29 53.80 -45.76
N GLU A 153 -0.96 53.62 -45.35
CA GLU A 153 -2.11 53.53 -46.26
C GLU A 153 -2.34 54.85 -47.05
N GLU A 154 -2.20 56.01 -46.41
CA GLU A 154 -2.21 57.32 -47.09
C GLU A 154 -1.05 57.46 -48.11
N LEU A 155 0.15 57.01 -47.77
CA LEU A 155 1.28 57.06 -48.69
C LEU A 155 1.12 56.07 -49.85
N GLU A 156 0.61 54.87 -49.61
CA GLU A 156 0.33 53.89 -50.66
C GLU A 156 -0.72 54.41 -51.65
N THR A 157 -1.79 55.04 -51.15
CA THR A 157 -2.80 55.68 -52.02
C THR A 157 -2.22 56.87 -52.79
N ALA A 158 -1.39 57.71 -52.15
CA ALA A 158 -0.70 58.82 -52.80
C ALA A 158 0.26 58.35 -53.90
N VAL A 159 1.06 57.30 -53.64
CA VAL A 159 1.95 56.69 -54.63
C VAL A 159 1.15 56.08 -55.77
N ALA A 160 0.02 55.39 -55.50
CA ALA A 160 -0.86 54.88 -56.54
C ALA A 160 -1.42 56.00 -57.42
N THR A 161 -1.79 57.15 -56.85
CA THR A 161 -2.21 58.33 -57.63
C THR A 161 -1.06 58.95 -58.43
N SER A 162 0.14 59.08 -57.84
CA SER A 162 1.32 59.62 -58.53
C SER A 162 1.82 58.70 -59.65
N LYS A 163 1.69 57.38 -59.47
CA LYS A 163 2.01 56.39 -60.49
C LYS A 163 1.04 56.47 -61.67
N LYS A 164 -0.25 56.68 -61.41
CA LYS A 164 -1.26 56.96 -62.45
C LYS A 164 -0.94 58.22 -63.27
N SER A 165 -0.40 59.26 -62.64
CA SER A 165 0.07 60.45 -63.38
C SER A 165 1.37 60.22 -64.17
N PHE A 166 2.18 59.24 -63.79
CA PHE A 166 3.43 58.91 -64.48
C PHE A 166 3.20 57.96 -65.68
N GLU A 167 2.23 57.05 -65.59
CA GLU A 167 1.86 56.14 -66.68
C GLU A 167 1.19 56.85 -67.88
N MET A 168 0.79 58.12 -67.74
CA MET A 168 0.35 58.97 -68.86
C MET A 168 1.52 59.64 -69.61
N GLY A 169 2.78 59.41 -69.18
CA GLY A 169 3.97 60.01 -69.78
C GLY A 169 5.15 59.05 -69.83
N GLY A 170 5.21 58.23 -70.88
CA GLY A 170 6.47 57.67 -71.36
C GLY A 170 6.58 56.16 -71.27
N ASP A 171 6.34 55.52 -72.41
CA ASP A 171 6.91 54.23 -72.77
C ASP A 171 8.44 54.33 -72.73
N HIS A 172 9.07 53.92 -71.63
CA HIS A 172 10.47 53.49 -71.68
C HIS A 172 10.67 52.20 -70.88
N GLU A 173 10.71 51.14 -71.67
CA GLU A 173 11.20 49.80 -71.41
C GLU A 173 12.37 49.76 -70.42
N LEU A 174 12.15 49.21 -69.22
CA LEU A 174 13.21 48.65 -68.39
C LEU A 174 12.82 47.24 -67.94
N ARG A 175 13.33 46.32 -68.74
CA ARG A 175 13.30 44.88 -68.61
C ARG A 175 14.28 44.43 -67.52
N GLY A 176 13.71 43.98 -66.40
CA GLY A 176 14.15 42.73 -65.79
C GLY A 176 15.12 42.80 -64.60
N ARG A 177 15.09 41.67 -63.88
CA ARG A 177 15.93 41.24 -62.76
C ARG A 177 15.45 41.67 -61.37
N ASN A 178 14.80 40.74 -60.67
CA ASN A 178 15.45 39.96 -59.61
C ASN A 178 14.37 39.16 -58.85
N GLY A 179 14.31 37.86 -59.16
CA GLY A 179 13.75 36.88 -58.24
C GLY A 179 14.84 36.40 -57.28
N ASP A 180 14.38 35.84 -56.15
CA ASP A 180 15.11 34.90 -55.29
C ASP A 180 15.89 35.44 -54.07
N GLU A 181 15.20 36.13 -53.14
CA GLU A 181 15.74 36.42 -51.79
C GLU A 181 14.89 35.84 -50.63
N GLY A 182 14.15 34.76 -50.90
CA GLY A 182 13.12 34.24 -49.97
C GLY A 182 13.51 33.08 -49.05
N LYS A 183 14.76 32.60 -49.03
CA LYS A 183 15.14 31.41 -48.25
C LYS A 183 16.44 31.60 -47.51
N THR A 184 16.41 31.27 -46.22
CA THR A 184 17.55 31.04 -45.29
C THR A 184 18.13 32.24 -44.52
N ARG A 185 17.36 32.85 -43.59
CA ARG A 185 17.95 33.63 -42.48
C ARG A 185 17.32 33.41 -41.09
N VAL A 186 16.60 32.31 -40.87
CA VAL A 186 16.06 31.98 -39.52
C VAL A 186 17.10 31.24 -38.63
N GLY A 187 18.27 30.88 -39.17
CA GLY A 187 19.30 30.14 -38.44
C GLY A 187 20.34 30.98 -37.67
N GLU A 188 20.33 32.30 -37.84
CA GLU A 188 21.45 33.15 -37.39
C GLU A 188 21.20 33.85 -36.04
N THR A 189 19.95 33.92 -35.58
CA THR A 189 19.60 34.51 -34.27
C THR A 189 19.92 33.61 -33.07
N LEU A 190 20.30 32.34 -33.28
CA LEU A 190 20.75 31.43 -32.21
C LEU A 190 22.26 31.55 -31.88
N ARG A 191 23.00 32.42 -32.57
CA ARG A 191 24.45 32.61 -32.37
C ARG A 191 24.83 33.77 -31.45
N THR A 192 23.89 34.35 -30.71
CA THR A 192 24.26 35.34 -29.70
C THR A 192 25.06 34.66 -28.58
N PRO A 193 26.23 35.21 -28.16
CA PRO A 193 27.05 34.62 -27.09
C PRO A 193 26.29 34.47 -25.77
N GLU A 194 25.28 35.31 -25.51
CA GLU A 194 24.41 35.23 -24.33
C GLU A 194 23.58 33.94 -24.30
N LEU A 195 22.98 33.55 -25.42
CA LEU A 195 22.18 32.32 -25.50
C LEU A 195 23.06 31.08 -25.28
N ARG A 196 24.30 31.10 -25.77
CA ARG A 196 25.28 30.02 -25.52
C ARG A 196 25.66 29.95 -24.04
N ALA A 197 25.82 31.09 -23.37
CA ALA A 197 26.08 31.14 -21.94
C ALA A 197 24.89 30.60 -21.12
N MET A 198 23.67 31.01 -21.45
CA MET A 198 22.46 30.47 -20.80
C MET A 198 22.34 28.95 -20.99
N TYR A 199 22.55 28.46 -22.21
CA TYR A 199 22.52 27.01 -22.47
C TYR A 199 23.58 26.27 -21.63
N GLN A 200 24.80 26.80 -21.52
CA GLN A 200 25.83 26.20 -20.65
C GLN A 200 25.43 26.19 -19.18
N VAL A 201 24.77 27.25 -18.67
CA VAL A 201 24.25 27.28 -17.30
C VAL A 201 23.19 26.20 -17.11
N THR A 202 22.21 26.10 -18.02
CA THR A 202 21.15 25.08 -17.92
C THR A 202 21.68 23.65 -17.97
N MET A 203 22.73 23.39 -18.77
CA MET A 203 23.39 22.08 -18.80
C MET A 203 24.08 21.76 -17.48
N LYS A 204 24.80 22.73 -16.87
CA LYS A 204 25.43 22.56 -15.55
C LYS A 204 24.39 22.32 -14.46
N GLU A 205 23.28 23.05 -14.48
CA GLU A 205 22.17 22.84 -13.54
C GLU A 205 21.55 21.46 -13.69
N MET A 206 21.34 21.00 -14.92
CA MET A 206 20.86 19.65 -15.19
C MET A 206 21.83 18.58 -14.65
N ASP A 207 23.13 18.78 -14.79
CA ASP A 207 24.13 17.84 -14.27
C ASP A 207 24.15 17.80 -12.73
N VAL A 208 24.02 18.96 -12.07
CA VAL A 208 23.86 19.03 -10.61
C VAL A 208 22.59 18.29 -10.15
N LEU A 209 21.49 18.42 -10.88
CA LEU A 209 20.25 17.69 -10.56
C LEU A 209 20.38 16.18 -10.76
N LYS A 210 21.06 15.73 -11.83
CA LYS A 210 21.37 14.31 -12.05
C LYS A 210 22.23 13.75 -10.91
N GLN A 211 23.25 14.50 -10.48
CA GLN A 211 24.11 14.12 -9.36
C GLN A 211 23.30 13.99 -8.06
N LYS A 212 22.47 14.99 -7.71
CA LYS A 212 21.60 14.93 -6.52
C LYS A 212 20.63 13.75 -6.56
N ARG A 213 20.09 13.43 -7.73
CA ARG A 213 19.22 12.24 -7.90
C ARG A 213 19.98 10.94 -7.64
N ALA A 214 21.22 10.82 -8.13
CA ALA A 214 22.06 9.66 -7.89
C ALA A 214 22.44 9.52 -6.40
N GLU A 215 22.79 10.61 -5.73
CA GLU A 215 23.09 10.64 -4.29
C GLU A 215 21.88 10.23 -3.44
N ALA A 216 20.68 10.76 -3.76
CA ALA A 216 19.45 10.39 -3.08
C ALA A 216 19.09 8.91 -3.28
N GLN A 217 19.30 8.37 -4.49
CA GLN A 217 19.12 6.93 -4.76
C GLN A 217 20.11 6.08 -3.94
N ALA A 218 21.38 6.49 -3.85
CA ALA A 218 22.38 5.81 -3.04
C ALA A 218 22.05 5.86 -1.53
N GLU A 219 21.48 6.96 -1.03
CA GLU A 219 21.01 7.05 0.36
C GLU A 219 19.83 6.12 0.64
N VAL A 220 18.86 6.03 -0.28
CA VAL A 220 17.75 5.07 -0.17
C VAL A 220 18.27 3.63 -0.12
N ILE A 221 19.27 3.28 -0.93
CA ILE A 221 19.91 1.96 -0.91
C ILE A 221 20.60 1.72 0.45
N ARG A 222 21.39 2.68 0.95
CA ARG A 222 22.03 2.58 2.27
C ARG A 222 21.03 2.42 3.41
N MET A 223 19.91 3.13 3.36
CA MET A 223 18.85 3.01 4.37
C MET A 223 18.16 1.65 4.31
N LYS A 224 17.93 1.13 3.10
CA LYS A 224 17.39 -0.21 2.91
C LYS A 224 18.31 -1.29 3.46
N GLU A 225 19.62 -1.19 3.18
CA GLU A 225 20.63 -2.10 3.74
C GLU A 225 20.68 -2.05 5.27
N LYS A 226 20.58 -0.86 5.88
CA LYS A 226 20.49 -0.73 7.34
C LYS A 226 19.24 -1.40 7.92
N VAL A 227 18.09 -1.25 7.26
CA VAL A 227 16.84 -1.92 7.68
C VAL A 227 16.97 -3.44 7.54
N ASP A 228 17.54 -3.93 6.44
CA ASP A 228 17.78 -5.37 6.23
C ASP A 228 18.79 -5.92 7.25
N GLN A 229 19.83 -5.14 7.60
CA GLN A 229 20.78 -5.49 8.64
C GLN A 229 20.12 -5.53 10.02
N GLN A 230 19.28 -4.55 10.36
CA GLN A 230 18.49 -4.57 11.60
C GLN A 230 17.51 -5.74 11.63
N ALA A 231 16.90 -6.10 10.50
CA ALA A 231 16.04 -7.28 10.41
C ALA A 231 16.84 -8.57 10.67
N ARG A 232 18.05 -8.70 10.09
CA ARG A 232 18.95 -9.85 10.33
C ARG A 232 19.42 -9.92 11.78
N VAL A 233 19.85 -8.79 12.36
CA VAL A 233 20.27 -8.72 13.75
C VAL A 233 19.08 -8.96 14.69
N GLY A 234 17.89 -8.45 14.36
CA GLY A 234 16.66 -8.69 15.12
C GLY A 234 16.19 -10.15 15.10
N MET A 235 16.48 -10.90 14.04
CA MET A 235 16.25 -12.35 14.00
C MET A 235 17.28 -13.14 14.83
N MET A 236 18.51 -12.64 14.96
CA MET A 236 19.56 -13.25 15.79
C MET A 236 19.45 -12.83 17.26
N ALA A 237 18.96 -11.62 17.52
CA ALA A 237 18.60 -11.10 18.82
C ALA A 237 17.14 -11.44 19.16
N HIS A 238 16.81 -12.74 19.14
CA HIS A 238 15.93 -13.27 20.16
C HIS A 238 16.65 -13.24 21.53
N THR A 239 17.15 -12.07 21.92
CA THR A 239 17.52 -11.79 23.29
C THR A 239 16.23 -11.72 24.11
N PRO A 240 16.25 -12.13 25.38
CA PRO A 240 15.06 -12.43 26.18
C PRO A 240 14.28 -11.18 26.62
N VAL A 241 14.09 -10.16 25.78
CA VAL A 241 13.16 -9.05 26.05
C VAL A 241 11.71 -9.53 25.96
N ARG A 242 11.46 -10.64 25.25
CA ARG A 242 10.20 -11.40 25.39
C ARG A 242 9.96 -11.84 26.84
N ASN A 243 11.00 -12.05 27.67
CA ASN A 243 10.80 -12.36 29.09
C ASN A 243 10.34 -11.16 29.91
N LEU A 244 10.59 -9.90 29.54
CA LEU A 244 10.14 -8.77 30.36
C LEU A 244 8.64 -8.53 30.18
N ARG A 245 8.14 -8.52 28.92
CA ARG A 245 6.70 -8.42 28.64
C ARG A 245 5.96 -9.62 29.22
N THR A 246 6.49 -10.83 29.03
CA THR A 246 5.89 -12.05 29.59
C THR A 246 5.94 -12.05 31.11
N ARG A 247 7.03 -11.59 31.76
CA ARG A 247 7.11 -11.46 33.23
C ARG A 247 6.17 -10.40 33.79
N MET A 248 5.97 -9.29 33.08
CA MET A 248 4.99 -8.26 33.47
C MET A 248 3.56 -8.79 33.36
N GLU A 249 3.26 -9.53 32.30
CA GLU A 249 1.95 -10.17 32.07
C GLU A 249 1.68 -11.27 33.12
N GLU A 250 2.68 -12.10 33.42
CA GLU A 250 2.63 -13.16 34.44
C GLU A 250 2.54 -12.59 35.87
N ALA A 251 3.16 -11.42 36.13
CA ALA A 251 3.01 -10.70 37.39
C ALA A 251 1.60 -10.10 37.56
N ALA A 252 1.01 -9.58 36.48
CA ALA A 252 -0.35 -9.07 36.48
C ALA A 252 -1.40 -10.17 36.71
N GLU A 253 -1.23 -11.35 36.09
CA GLU A 253 -2.08 -12.53 36.34
C GLU A 253 -1.99 -12.98 37.81
N LYS A 254 -0.78 -13.06 38.39
CA LYS A 254 -0.59 -13.41 39.81
C LYS A 254 -1.24 -12.41 40.77
N GLN A 255 -1.33 -11.14 40.40
CA GLN A 255 -2.00 -10.12 41.20
C GLN A 255 -3.53 -10.27 41.15
N ASN A 256 -4.08 -10.60 39.98
CA ASN A 256 -5.52 -10.88 39.82
C ASN A 256 -5.96 -12.12 40.59
N ASP A 257 -5.20 -13.22 40.54
CA ASP A 257 -5.54 -14.46 41.27
C ASP A 257 -5.54 -14.27 42.80
N ARG A 258 -4.66 -13.41 43.33
CA ARG A 258 -4.66 -13.05 44.76
C ARG A 258 -5.88 -12.23 45.16
N SER A 259 -6.42 -11.41 44.26
CA SER A 259 -7.62 -10.60 44.52
C SER A 259 -8.89 -11.46 44.55
N VAL A 260 -9.00 -12.46 43.66
CA VAL A 260 -10.17 -13.35 43.56
C VAL A 260 -10.26 -14.32 44.74
N ARG A 261 -9.12 -14.71 45.34
CA ARG A 261 -9.13 -15.58 46.54
C ARG A 261 -9.55 -14.85 47.82
N LYS A 262 -9.38 -13.52 47.91
CA LYS A 262 -9.81 -12.75 49.09
C LYS A 262 -11.32 -12.46 49.15
N SER A 263 -12.04 -12.56 48.03
CA SER A 263 -13.48 -12.26 47.98
C SER A 263 -14.38 -13.47 48.25
N LYS A 264 -13.84 -14.69 48.37
CA LYS A 264 -14.65 -15.91 48.54
C LYS A 264 -14.82 -16.41 49.98
N GLN A 265 -14.32 -15.68 50.97
CA GLN A 265 -14.51 -15.98 52.40
C GLN A 265 -15.24 -14.84 53.11
N LYS A 266 -16.55 -14.70 52.90
CA LYS A 266 -17.47 -13.95 53.78
C LYS A 266 -18.93 -14.13 53.34
N ALA A 267 -19.39 -15.38 53.29
CA ALA A 267 -20.83 -15.67 53.31
C ALA A 267 -21.13 -16.29 54.68
N SER A 268 -21.49 -15.44 55.64
CA SER A 268 -22.06 -15.89 56.92
C SER A 268 -23.54 -16.20 56.70
N PRO A 269 -24.05 -17.38 57.08
CA PRO A 269 -25.45 -17.73 56.87
C PRO A 269 -26.34 -17.19 58.00
N GLY A 270 -27.43 -16.52 57.60
CA GLY A 270 -28.73 -16.59 58.27
C GLY A 270 -28.94 -15.80 59.56
N ARG A 271 -29.58 -14.62 59.45
CA ARG A 271 -30.43 -14.07 60.52
C ARG A 271 -31.83 -13.85 59.96
N VAL A 272 -32.72 -14.80 60.25
CA VAL A 272 -34.14 -14.74 59.90
C VAL A 272 -34.84 -13.88 60.96
N THR A 273 -35.42 -12.75 60.58
CA THR A 273 -36.30 -11.97 61.46
C THR A 273 -37.75 -12.27 61.09
N SER A 274 -38.42 -13.02 61.96
CA SER A 274 -39.86 -13.25 61.97
C SER A 274 -40.58 -11.97 62.41
N ALA A 275 -41.33 -11.35 61.50
CA ALA A 275 -42.31 -10.33 61.82
C ALA A 275 -43.67 -11.01 62.10
N ALA A 276 -43.99 -11.14 63.38
CA ALA A 276 -45.31 -11.56 63.84
C ALA A 276 -46.27 -10.37 63.80
N LYS A 277 -47.44 -10.62 63.21
CA LYS A 277 -48.66 -9.82 63.30
C LYS A 277 -49.09 -9.73 64.78
N GLU A 278 -49.41 -8.53 65.25
CA GLU A 278 -50.43 -8.35 66.28
C GLU A 278 -51.48 -7.37 65.76
N VAL A 279 -52.68 -7.92 65.63
CA VAL A 279 -53.96 -7.25 65.52
C VAL A 279 -54.52 -7.27 66.94
N HIS A 280 -54.88 -6.13 67.51
CA HIS A 280 -56.02 -6.07 68.43
C HIS A 280 -56.58 -4.64 68.55
N GLU A 281 -57.90 -4.65 68.70
CA GLU A 281 -58.88 -3.57 68.89
C GLU A 281 -58.54 -2.52 69.95
#